data_AF-A0A420MCI8-F1
#
_entry.id   AF-A0A420MCI8-F1
#
_cell.length_a   1.000
_cell.length_b   1.000
_cell.length_c   1.000
_cell.angle_alpha   90.00
_cell.angle_beta   90.00
_cell.angle_gamma   90.00
#
_symmetry.space_group_name_H-M   'P 1'
#
loop_
_entity.id
_entity.type
_entity.pdbx_description
1 polymer ?
#
loop_
_entity_poly.entity_id
_entity_poly.type
_entity_poly.pdbx_seq_one_letter_code
_entity_poly.pdbx_strand_id
1 'polypeptide(L)'
;MDSGIGDDDKAARSRLEQINTQEYNRHLHDQDDMMRAGYDVKCLAGAMTHLKSCRKINISTSIHACGLRRLRQRIGILPQRGLTFKSKASIRQVHHIVQVVLAAIAVSRISVQHLDIKPSMMLENANRISPFMLMGPSSSIILSKSFPTSLRQLQISLDPESPPEDTISGRKWGTGLLQFVHLLPELSDLELSFEYRDEAGRFSEIAKDLYIPKLESVTFHLVDTTKEDITILLLCHHRTLRTVVLESIQLDGDLTAWRWLIEVVCRSLELDEFCILSSWAERKDEDFPFAKLEDITIVDNDSYNAAVRGLI
;
A
#
# COMPACT_ATOMS: atom_id res chain seq x y z
N MET A 1 -27.07 -36.27 -13.06
CA MET A 1 -25.71 -35.76 -13.35
C MET A 1 -25.27 -35.04 -12.09
N ASP A 2 -24.59 -35.80 -11.24
CA ASP A 2 -24.22 -35.39 -9.89
C ASP A 2 -22.87 -34.70 -9.98
N SER A 3 -22.85 -33.38 -9.81
CA SER A 3 -21.63 -32.58 -9.84
C SER A 3 -20.83 -32.90 -8.59
N GLY A 4 -19.80 -33.74 -8.74
CA GLY A 4 -18.91 -34.14 -7.66
C GLY A 4 -18.42 -32.93 -6.86
N ILE A 5 -18.77 -32.93 -5.57
CA ILE A 5 -18.17 -32.06 -4.56
C ILE A 5 -16.66 -32.32 -4.63
N GLY A 6 -15.91 -31.36 -5.14
CA GLY A 6 -14.46 -31.49 -5.34
C GLY A 6 -13.76 -31.88 -4.04
N ASP A 7 -12.74 -32.73 -4.13
CA ASP A 7 -12.01 -33.27 -2.98
C ASP A 7 -11.52 -32.19 -1.99
N ASP A 8 -11.32 -30.95 -2.46
CA ASP A 8 -10.97 -29.79 -1.63
C ASP A 8 -12.06 -29.40 -0.62
N ASP A 9 -13.35 -29.47 -1.00
CA ASP A 9 -14.47 -29.15 -0.11
C ASP A 9 -14.63 -30.21 0.99
N LYS A 10 -14.32 -31.47 0.66
CA LYS A 10 -14.34 -32.59 1.61
C LYS A 10 -13.18 -32.50 2.61
N ALA A 11 -11.99 -32.10 2.14
CA ALA A 11 -10.82 -31.85 2.98
C ALA A 11 -11.00 -30.60 3.87
N ALA A 12 -11.62 -29.53 3.36
CA ALA A 12 -11.92 -28.33 4.13
C ALA A 12 -12.94 -28.61 5.24
N ARG A 13 -14.01 -29.36 4.96
CA ARG A 13 -15.00 -29.79 5.96
C ARG A 13 -14.37 -30.65 7.06
N SER A 14 -13.53 -31.62 6.69
CA SER A 14 -12.82 -32.47 7.66
C SER A 14 -11.84 -31.70 8.56
N ARG A 15 -11.23 -30.60 8.07
CA ARG A 15 -10.35 -29.73 8.89
C ARG A 15 -11.15 -28.84 9.86
N LEU A 16 -12.33 -28.37 9.46
CA LEU A 16 -13.20 -27.57 10.31
C LEU A 16 -13.80 -28.39 11.46
N GLU A 17 -14.03 -29.69 11.25
CA GLU A 17 -14.49 -30.64 12.28
C GLU A 17 -13.44 -30.90 13.38
N GLN A 18 -12.17 -30.57 13.15
CA GLN A 18 -11.06 -30.74 14.10
C GLN A 18 -10.73 -29.47 14.90
N ILE A 19 -11.50 -28.39 14.73
CA ILE A 19 -11.28 -27.14 15.45
C ILE A 19 -11.69 -27.30 16.92
N ASN A 20 -10.79 -26.93 17.82
CA ASN A 20 -11.14 -26.73 19.21
C ASN A 20 -11.86 -25.39 19.36
N THR A 21 -13.19 -25.41 19.18
CA THR A 21 -14.05 -24.22 19.17
C THR A 21 -13.95 -23.41 20.45
N GLN A 22 -13.74 -24.06 21.61
CA GLN A 22 -13.61 -23.37 22.88
C GLN A 22 -12.32 -22.52 22.92
N GLU A 23 -11.18 -23.12 22.59
CA GLU A 23 -9.90 -22.38 22.56
C GLU A 23 -9.86 -21.34 21.44
N TYR A 24 -10.48 -21.63 20.29
CA TYR A 24 -10.63 -20.67 19.21
C TYR A 24 -11.40 -19.42 19.67
N ASN A 25 -12.59 -19.61 20.26
CA ASN A 25 -13.42 -18.50 20.73
C ASN A 25 -12.77 -17.73 21.88
N ARG A 26 -12.04 -18.42 22.76
CA ARG A 26 -11.26 -17.78 23.82
C ARG A 26 -10.19 -16.85 23.23
N HIS A 27 -9.39 -17.33 22.28
CA HIS A 27 -8.34 -16.52 21.65
C HIS A 27 -8.91 -15.36 20.82
N LEU A 28 -10.08 -15.55 20.19
CA LEU A 28 -10.78 -14.47 19.52
C LEU A 28 -11.26 -13.40 20.51
N HIS A 29 -11.78 -13.81 21.68
CA HIS A 29 -12.18 -12.89 22.73
C HIS A 29 -10.99 -12.12 23.31
N ASP A 30 -9.87 -12.81 23.58
CA ASP A 30 -8.62 -12.18 24.06
C ASP A 30 -8.12 -11.11 23.06
N GLN A 31 -8.25 -11.38 21.75
CA GLN A 31 -7.91 -10.43 20.69
C GLN A 31 -8.83 -9.20 20.73
N ASP A 32 -10.14 -9.40 20.79
CA ASP A 32 -11.13 -8.31 20.86
C ASP A 32 -11.00 -7.46 22.14
N ASP A 33 -10.64 -8.10 23.27
CA ASP A 33 -10.39 -7.41 24.54
C ASP A 33 -9.11 -6.57 24.49
N MET A 34 -8.03 -7.13 23.92
CA MET A 34 -6.78 -6.41 23.73
C MET A 34 -7.00 -5.15 22.88
N MET A 35 -7.72 -5.30 21.75
CA MET A 35 -8.07 -4.20 20.85
C MET A 35 -8.89 -3.10 21.53
N ARG A 36 -9.79 -3.46 22.45
CA ARG A 36 -10.63 -2.51 23.19
C ARG A 36 -9.88 -1.81 24.31
N ALA A 37 -8.98 -2.50 25.00
CA ALA A 37 -8.26 -1.97 26.15
C ALA A 37 -7.07 -1.05 25.76
N GLY A 38 -6.62 -1.09 24.51
CA GLY A 38 -5.42 -0.35 24.05
C GLY A 38 -4.13 -0.86 24.71
N TYR A 39 -4.17 -2.08 25.25
CA TYR A 39 -3.04 -2.70 25.95
C TYR A 39 -1.89 -3.03 24.98
N ASP A 40 -2.23 -3.35 23.74
CA ASP A 40 -1.32 -3.53 22.61
C ASP A 40 -0.41 -2.32 22.37
N VAL A 41 -0.95 -1.10 22.32
CA VAL A 41 -0.16 0.15 22.15
C VAL A 41 0.83 0.28 23.28
N LYS A 42 0.41 0.06 24.53
CA LYS A 42 1.28 0.15 25.71
C LYS A 42 2.41 -0.88 25.64
N CYS A 43 2.09 -2.13 25.27
CA CYS A 43 3.08 -3.20 25.16
C CYS A 43 4.09 -2.92 24.04
N LEU A 44 3.59 -2.56 22.85
CA LEU A 44 4.44 -2.29 21.70
C LEU A 44 5.31 -1.05 21.93
N ALA A 45 4.73 0.05 22.42
CA ALA A 45 5.49 1.26 22.74
C ALA A 45 6.57 0.97 23.80
N GLY A 46 6.24 0.21 24.85
CA GLY A 46 7.19 -0.22 25.88
C GLY A 46 8.35 -1.01 25.28
N ALA A 47 8.06 -2.02 24.46
CA ALA A 47 9.09 -2.79 23.77
C ALA A 47 9.96 -1.92 22.86
N MET A 48 9.34 -0.99 22.13
CA MET A 48 10.03 -0.08 21.22
C MET A 48 11.00 0.86 21.92
N THR A 49 10.77 1.26 23.18
CA THR A 49 11.72 2.10 23.93
C THR A 49 13.12 1.47 24.09
N HIS A 50 13.21 0.15 23.99
CA HIS A 50 14.46 -0.59 24.03
C HIS A 50 15.14 -0.72 22.64
N LEU A 51 14.43 -0.40 21.56
CA LEU A 51 14.90 -0.50 20.17
C LEU A 51 15.44 0.84 19.65
N LYS A 52 16.39 1.46 20.38
CA LYS A 52 16.88 2.83 20.10
C LYS A 52 17.47 3.04 18.70
N SER A 53 18.01 1.98 18.10
CA SER A 53 18.58 1.99 16.75
C SER A 53 17.58 1.58 15.66
N CYS A 54 16.32 1.30 16.00
CA CYS A 54 15.30 0.99 15.00
C CYS A 54 14.98 2.25 14.18
N ARG A 55 15.09 2.11 12.85
CA ARG A 55 14.81 3.17 11.86
C ARG A 55 13.72 2.78 10.87
N LYS A 56 13.42 1.48 10.73
CA LYS A 56 12.44 0.91 9.82
C LYS A 56 11.51 -0.04 10.56
N ILE A 57 10.22 0.09 10.31
CA ILE A 57 9.19 -0.86 10.72
C ILE A 57 8.52 -1.41 9.47
N ASN A 58 8.28 -2.71 9.45
CA ASN A 58 7.58 -3.39 8.37
C ASN A 58 6.35 -4.11 8.93
N ILE A 59 5.20 -3.89 8.30
CA ILE A 59 3.94 -4.61 8.49
C ILE A 59 3.79 -5.54 7.29
N SER A 60 4.02 -6.83 7.48
CA SER A 60 3.95 -7.83 6.42
C SER A 60 3.33 -9.13 6.90
N THR A 61 2.70 -9.83 5.95
CA THR A 61 2.20 -11.19 6.11
C THR A 61 3.24 -12.23 5.71
N SER A 62 4.48 -11.86 5.40
CA SER A 62 5.56 -12.80 5.03
C SER A 62 6.13 -13.54 6.25
N ILE A 63 6.24 -12.86 7.39
CA ILE A 63 6.86 -13.42 8.62
C ILE A 63 5.82 -14.15 9.47
N HIS A 64 6.14 -15.38 9.89
CA HIS A 64 5.29 -16.13 10.82
C HIS A 64 5.47 -15.60 12.24
N ALA A 65 4.36 -15.26 12.90
CA ALA A 65 4.39 -14.86 14.30
C ALA A 65 4.98 -15.97 15.19
N CYS A 66 5.82 -15.57 16.15
CA CYS A 66 6.33 -16.49 17.16
C CYS A 66 5.16 -17.11 17.94
N GLY A 67 5.13 -18.43 18.07
CA GLY A 67 4.06 -19.14 18.76
C GLY A 67 2.90 -19.61 17.88
N LEU A 68 2.89 -19.30 16.57
CA LEU A 68 1.85 -19.76 15.64
C LEU A 68 1.67 -21.29 15.63
N ARG A 69 2.76 -22.05 15.76
CA ARG A 69 2.72 -23.51 15.87
C ARG A 69 2.02 -23.98 17.15
N ARG A 70 2.30 -23.32 18.28
CA ARG A 70 1.65 -23.62 19.57
C ARG A 70 0.17 -23.25 19.52
N LEU A 71 -0.16 -22.13 18.89
CA LEU A 71 -1.55 -21.71 18.69
C LEU A 71 -2.31 -22.74 17.84
N ARG A 72 -1.72 -23.20 16.71
CA ARG A 72 -2.28 -24.29 15.89
C ARG A 72 -2.55 -25.56 16.70
N GLN A 73 -1.62 -25.95 17.58
CA GLN A 73 -1.81 -27.14 18.43
C GLN A 73 -3.00 -26.99 19.39
N ARG A 74 -3.31 -25.76 19.85
CA ARG A 74 -4.43 -25.50 20.76
C ARG A 74 -5.77 -25.41 20.04
N ILE A 75 -5.83 -24.68 18.92
CA ILE A 75 -7.08 -24.40 18.20
C ILE A 75 -7.40 -25.46 17.13
N GLY A 76 -6.47 -26.34 16.79
CA GLY A 76 -6.62 -27.40 15.79
C GLY A 76 -6.34 -26.97 14.34
N ILE A 77 -6.40 -25.67 14.05
CA ILE A 77 -6.18 -25.09 12.71
C ILE A 77 -5.07 -24.04 12.71
N LEU A 78 -4.41 -23.83 11.57
CA LEU A 78 -3.50 -22.71 11.40
C LEU A 78 -4.32 -21.43 11.20
N PRO A 79 -4.14 -20.38 12.01
CA PRO A 79 -4.80 -19.09 11.77
C PRO A 79 -4.56 -18.59 10.35
N GLN A 80 -5.61 -18.13 9.69
CA GLN A 80 -5.51 -17.55 8.36
C GLN A 80 -4.68 -16.26 8.41
N ARG A 81 -3.73 -16.15 7.49
CA ARG A 81 -2.87 -14.96 7.33
C ARG A 81 -3.38 -14.02 6.25
N GLY A 82 -4.16 -14.54 5.31
CA GLY A 82 -4.79 -13.76 4.26
C GLY A 82 -5.98 -12.97 4.79
N LEU A 83 -6.20 -11.79 4.22
CA LEU A 83 -7.35 -10.97 4.59
C LEU A 83 -8.60 -11.49 3.88
N THR A 84 -9.77 -11.11 4.37
CA THR A 84 -11.01 -11.27 3.61
C THR A 84 -11.89 -10.05 3.69
N PHE A 85 -12.25 -9.47 2.52
CA PHE A 85 -13.18 -8.34 2.45
C PHE A 85 -14.59 -8.72 2.92
N LYS A 86 -14.93 -10.02 2.93
CA LYS A 86 -16.21 -10.51 3.48
C LYS A 86 -16.27 -10.39 5.01
N SER A 87 -15.14 -10.31 5.69
CA SER A 87 -15.09 -10.24 7.16
C SER A 87 -14.81 -8.82 7.64
N LYS A 88 -15.82 -8.18 8.24
CA LYS A 88 -15.63 -6.91 8.96
C LYS A 88 -14.58 -7.02 10.07
N ALA A 89 -14.41 -8.21 10.67
CA ALA A 89 -13.39 -8.44 11.68
C ALA A 89 -11.97 -8.35 11.09
N SER A 90 -11.74 -8.87 9.88
CA SER A 90 -10.44 -8.76 9.20
C SER A 90 -10.09 -7.31 8.88
N ILE A 91 -11.06 -6.52 8.40
CA ILE A 91 -10.87 -5.08 8.12
C ILE A 91 -10.51 -4.34 9.41
N ARG A 92 -11.28 -4.56 10.49
CA ARG A 92 -11.01 -3.96 11.81
C ARG A 92 -9.63 -4.34 12.35
N GLN A 93 -9.20 -5.59 12.12
CA GLN A 93 -7.90 -6.06 12.60
C GLN A 93 -6.75 -5.34 11.90
N VAL A 94 -6.81 -5.18 10.57
CA VAL A 94 -5.78 -4.43 9.82
C VAL A 94 -5.72 -2.99 10.28
N HIS A 95 -6.90 -2.34 10.34
CA HIS A 95 -7.04 -0.98 10.81
C HIS A 95 -6.37 -0.79 12.17
N HIS A 96 -6.69 -1.67 13.12
CA HIS A 96 -6.12 -1.63 14.45
C HIS A 96 -4.59 -1.88 14.45
N ILE A 97 -4.07 -2.84 13.68
CA ILE A 97 -2.62 -3.09 13.60
C ILE A 97 -1.88 -1.83 13.12
N VAL A 98 -2.35 -1.20 12.03
CA VAL A 98 -1.75 0.01 11.48
C VAL A 98 -1.74 1.13 12.52
N GLN A 99 -2.87 1.33 13.21
CA GLN A 99 -2.99 2.34 14.25
C GLN A 99 -2.08 2.09 15.45
N VAL A 100 -2.03 0.85 15.95
CA VAL A 100 -1.19 0.48 17.10
C VAL A 100 0.27 0.75 16.79
N VAL A 101 0.72 0.42 15.59
CA VAL A 101 2.09 0.70 15.16
C VAL A 101 2.36 2.20 15.12
N LEU A 102 1.51 3.00 14.49
CA LEU A 102 1.69 4.46 14.43
C LEU A 102 1.68 5.10 15.83
N ALA A 103 0.74 4.69 16.68
CA ALA A 103 0.64 5.17 18.05
C ALA A 103 1.88 4.77 18.88
N ALA A 104 2.36 3.54 18.72
CA ALA A 104 3.55 3.07 19.41
C ALA A 104 4.81 3.80 18.96
N ILE A 105 4.96 4.11 17.66
CA ILE A 105 6.04 4.98 17.16
C ILE A 105 5.98 6.34 17.86
N ALA A 106 4.80 6.97 17.86
CA ALA A 106 4.62 8.30 18.44
C ALA A 106 4.88 8.34 19.96
N VAL A 107 4.41 7.32 20.70
CA VAL A 107 4.54 7.25 22.17
C VAL A 107 5.93 6.83 22.62
N SER A 108 6.58 5.90 21.91
CA SER A 108 7.92 5.41 22.29
C SER A 108 9.04 6.42 22.06
N ARG A 109 8.78 7.48 21.29
CA ARG A 109 9.72 8.56 20.94
C ARG A 109 11.02 8.07 20.29
N ILE A 110 11.01 6.87 19.73
CA ILE A 110 12.13 6.41 18.92
C ILE A 110 12.07 7.03 17.52
N SER A 111 13.22 7.28 16.92
CA SER A 111 13.33 7.94 15.62
C SER A 111 13.09 6.98 14.45
N VAL A 112 11.94 6.29 14.41
CA VAL A 112 11.57 5.49 13.23
C VAL A 112 11.33 6.46 12.08
N GLN A 113 12.02 6.21 10.96
CA GLN A 113 11.97 7.05 9.77
C GLN A 113 11.18 6.38 8.64
N HIS A 114 11.15 5.06 8.60
CA HIS A 114 10.62 4.29 7.48
C HIS A 114 9.48 3.39 7.95
N LEU A 115 8.33 3.49 7.29
CA LEU A 115 7.21 2.57 7.45
C LEU A 115 6.96 1.84 6.14
N ASP A 116 6.92 0.52 6.21
CA ASP A 116 6.72 -0.36 5.07
C ASP A 116 5.48 -1.23 5.32
N ILE A 117 4.47 -1.10 4.45
CA ILE A 117 3.21 -1.85 4.51
C ILE A 117 3.13 -2.68 3.22
N LYS A 118 3.68 -3.90 3.30
CA LYS A 118 3.77 -4.85 2.19
C LYS A 118 3.25 -6.22 2.61
N PRO A 119 1.96 -6.51 2.36
CA PRO A 119 1.46 -7.88 2.43
C PRO A 119 2.20 -8.74 1.42
N SER A 120 2.47 -9.99 1.78
CA SER A 120 3.19 -10.93 0.93
C SER A 120 2.30 -11.40 -0.23
N MET A 121 2.81 -11.23 -1.45
CA MET A 121 2.22 -11.60 -2.76
C MET A 121 1.88 -13.10 -2.96
N MET A 122 2.26 -13.98 -2.02
CA MET A 122 2.37 -15.43 -2.26
C MET A 122 1.22 -16.27 -1.68
N LEU A 123 0.16 -15.64 -1.18
CA LEU A 123 -1.00 -16.37 -0.66
C LEU A 123 -2.15 -16.30 -1.68
N GLU A 124 -2.24 -17.32 -2.53
CA GLU A 124 -3.40 -17.53 -3.39
C GLU A 124 -4.69 -17.49 -2.53
N ASN A 125 -5.67 -16.68 -2.92
CA ASN A 125 -6.95 -16.45 -2.22
C ASN A 125 -6.92 -15.62 -0.92
N ALA A 126 -5.82 -14.94 -0.62
CA ALA A 126 -5.79 -13.89 0.40
C ALA A 126 -6.23 -12.56 -0.21
N ASN A 127 -7.12 -11.83 0.48
CA ASN A 127 -7.35 -10.43 0.15
C ASN A 127 -6.17 -9.61 0.68
N ARG A 128 -5.97 -8.45 0.05
CA ARG A 128 -4.82 -7.59 0.23
C ARG A 128 -5.19 -6.32 0.98
N ILE A 129 -4.22 -5.45 1.21
CA ILE A 129 -4.47 -4.17 1.88
C ILE A 129 -5.18 -3.24 0.90
N SER A 130 -6.40 -2.87 1.27
CA SER A 130 -7.15 -1.83 0.58
C SER A 130 -6.98 -0.49 1.32
N PRO A 131 -7.06 0.67 0.63
CA PRO A 131 -6.99 1.99 1.26
C PRO A 131 -7.89 2.15 2.49
N PHE A 132 -9.10 1.60 2.46
CA PHE A 132 -10.06 1.73 3.57
C PHE A 132 -9.70 0.92 4.81
N MET A 133 -8.74 0.02 4.70
CA MET A 133 -8.20 -0.71 5.85
C MET A 133 -7.15 0.10 6.60
N LEU A 134 -6.62 1.17 6.01
CA LEU A 134 -5.58 2.02 6.62
C LEU A 134 -6.16 2.95 7.69
N MET A 135 -7.42 3.35 7.50
CA MET A 135 -8.12 4.32 8.33
C MET A 135 -9.49 3.81 8.77
N GLY A 136 -9.90 4.19 9.97
CA GLY A 136 -11.17 3.73 10.52
C GLY A 136 -11.64 4.66 11.64
N PRO A 137 -12.82 4.41 12.21
CA PRO A 137 -13.56 5.39 13.01
C PRO A 137 -12.78 5.96 14.20
N SER A 138 -11.88 5.16 14.78
CA SER A 138 -11.08 5.53 15.96
C SER A 138 -9.72 6.16 15.63
N SER A 139 -9.38 6.37 14.33
CA SER A 139 -8.06 6.90 13.91
C SER A 139 -7.81 8.30 14.43
N SER A 140 -8.85 9.13 14.45
CA SER A 140 -8.78 10.47 15.02
C SER A 140 -8.46 10.44 16.51
N ILE A 141 -9.02 9.50 17.28
CA ILE A 141 -8.84 9.45 18.74
C ILE A 141 -7.42 8.99 19.10
N ILE A 142 -6.91 7.95 18.44
CA ILE A 142 -5.59 7.37 18.74
C ILE A 142 -4.47 8.33 18.35
N LEU A 143 -4.62 9.07 17.24
CA LEU A 143 -3.57 9.95 16.72
C LEU A 143 -3.73 11.42 17.13
N SER A 144 -4.87 11.82 17.73
CA SER A 144 -5.07 13.17 18.27
C SER A 144 -4.07 13.61 19.34
N LYS A 145 -3.37 12.65 19.97
CA LYS A 145 -2.47 12.94 21.11
C LYS A 145 -1.00 13.04 20.72
N SER A 146 -0.58 12.39 19.64
CA SER A 146 0.83 12.34 19.22
C SER A 146 0.97 11.82 17.80
N PHE A 147 1.59 12.61 16.92
CA PHE A 147 1.93 12.21 15.56
C PHE A 147 3.33 11.59 15.52
N PRO A 148 3.59 10.63 14.62
CA PRO A 148 4.91 10.05 14.43
C PRO A 148 5.81 11.02 13.64
N THR A 149 6.25 12.11 14.28
CA THR A 149 6.98 13.21 13.65
C THR A 149 8.38 12.84 13.16
N SER A 150 8.85 11.60 13.36
CA SER A 150 10.10 11.09 12.83
C SER A 150 9.93 10.31 11.52
N LEU A 151 8.71 9.89 11.16
CA LEU A 151 8.46 9.19 9.91
C LEU A 151 8.65 10.16 8.73
N ARG A 152 9.48 9.74 7.77
CA ARG A 152 9.83 10.47 6.55
C ARG A 152 9.52 9.66 5.31
N GLN A 153 9.53 8.34 5.42
CA GLN A 153 9.37 7.44 4.28
C GLN A 153 8.21 6.48 4.50
N LEU A 154 7.32 6.43 3.51
CA LEU A 154 6.22 5.47 3.44
C LEU A 154 6.37 4.63 2.17
N GLN A 155 6.40 3.33 2.38
CA GLN A 155 6.35 2.34 1.32
C GLN A 155 5.08 1.53 1.50
N ILE A 156 4.20 1.51 0.51
CA ILE A 156 2.90 0.85 0.62
C ILE A 156 2.54 0.11 -0.66
N SER A 157 1.98 -1.08 -0.51
CA SER A 157 1.38 -1.86 -1.60
C SER A 157 -0.11 -2.02 -1.36
N LEU A 158 -0.91 -1.67 -2.37
CA LEU A 158 -2.37 -1.63 -2.29
C LEU A 158 -3.04 -2.57 -3.29
N ASP A 159 -4.25 -2.97 -2.97
CA ASP A 159 -5.11 -3.79 -3.81
C ASP A 159 -5.93 -2.94 -4.79
N PRO A 160 -5.64 -2.94 -6.11
CA PRO A 160 -6.44 -2.17 -7.07
C PRO A 160 -7.85 -2.74 -7.24
N GLU A 161 -8.03 -4.04 -7.01
CA GLU A 161 -9.28 -4.77 -7.20
C GLU A 161 -10.21 -4.70 -5.99
N SER A 162 -9.75 -4.11 -4.87
CA SER A 162 -10.57 -4.06 -3.67
C SER A 162 -11.87 -3.29 -3.94
N PRO A 163 -13.01 -3.77 -3.38
CA PRO A 163 -14.28 -3.11 -3.59
C PRO A 163 -14.22 -1.66 -3.07
N PRO A 164 -14.93 -0.70 -3.69
CA PRO A 164 -15.09 0.65 -3.16
C PRO A 164 -15.61 0.61 -1.71
N GLU A 165 -15.24 1.62 -0.91
CA GLU A 165 -15.65 1.77 0.50
C GLU A 165 -17.17 1.70 0.66
N ASP A 166 -17.67 0.50 0.96
CA ASP A 166 -19.08 0.09 1.07
C ASP A 166 -19.99 0.61 -0.06
N THR A 167 -20.72 -0.30 -0.71
CA THR A 167 -21.88 -0.01 -1.59
C THR A 167 -23.01 0.79 -0.91
N ILE A 168 -22.82 1.18 0.35
CA ILE A 168 -23.72 2.00 1.18
C ILE A 168 -23.20 3.46 1.31
N SER A 169 -21.89 3.71 1.17
CA SER A 169 -21.27 5.02 1.44
C SER A 169 -20.76 5.76 0.20
N GLY A 170 -20.60 5.08 -0.94
CA GLY A 170 -20.25 5.72 -2.23
C GLY A 170 -18.91 6.46 -2.23
N ARG A 171 -17.96 6.07 -1.36
CA ARG A 171 -16.66 6.74 -1.25
C ARG A 171 -15.70 6.26 -2.34
N LYS A 172 -14.89 7.19 -2.87
CA LYS A 172 -13.80 6.91 -3.82
C LYS A 172 -12.82 5.91 -3.24
N TRP A 173 -12.26 5.01 -4.05
CA TRP A 173 -11.39 3.91 -3.62
C TRP A 173 -10.24 4.40 -2.74
N GLY A 174 -9.64 5.55 -3.08
CA GLY A 174 -8.45 6.06 -2.40
C GLY A 174 -8.68 6.94 -1.17
N THR A 175 -9.92 7.12 -0.71
CA THR A 175 -10.21 8.05 0.41
C THR A 175 -9.42 7.68 1.68
N GLY A 176 -9.37 6.39 2.02
CA GLY A 176 -8.59 5.91 3.17
C GLY A 176 -7.09 6.16 3.05
N LEU A 177 -6.52 6.07 1.84
CA LEU A 177 -5.10 6.39 1.58
C LEU A 177 -4.83 7.88 1.79
N LEU A 178 -5.67 8.74 1.22
CA LEU A 178 -5.54 10.19 1.40
C LEU A 178 -5.55 10.54 2.88
N GLN A 179 -6.55 10.06 3.62
CA GLN A 179 -6.65 10.28 5.06
C GLN A 179 -5.44 9.73 5.83
N PHE A 180 -4.92 8.58 5.42
CA PHE A 180 -3.76 7.96 6.05
C PHE A 180 -2.50 8.81 5.89
N VAL A 181 -2.24 9.29 4.68
CA VAL A 181 -1.08 10.13 4.37
C VAL A 181 -1.11 11.44 5.15
N HIS A 182 -2.29 12.04 5.38
CA HIS A 182 -2.43 13.25 6.21
C HIS A 182 -1.97 13.07 7.66
N LEU A 183 -1.83 11.83 8.16
CA LEU A 183 -1.32 11.53 9.49
C LEU A 183 0.21 11.56 9.58
N LEU A 184 0.89 11.70 8.44
CA LEU A 184 2.34 11.68 8.30
C LEU A 184 2.83 13.07 7.86
N PRO A 185 2.80 14.09 8.75
CA PRO A 185 3.05 15.48 8.37
C PRO A 185 4.48 15.75 7.88
N GLU A 186 5.40 14.84 8.18
CA GLU A 186 6.80 14.94 7.81
C GLU A 186 7.17 14.01 6.65
N LEU A 187 6.20 13.36 6.00
CA LEU A 187 6.45 12.47 4.88
C LEU A 187 7.12 13.23 3.73
N SER A 188 8.31 12.76 3.34
CA SER A 188 9.13 13.28 2.24
C SER A 188 9.31 12.27 1.12
N ASP A 189 9.23 10.98 1.41
CA ASP A 189 9.44 9.91 0.44
C ASP A 189 8.21 8.99 0.42
N LEU A 190 7.58 8.88 -0.75
CA LEU A 190 6.45 7.98 -0.97
C LEU A 190 6.78 6.96 -2.05
N GLU A 191 6.76 5.68 -1.71
CA GLU A 191 6.65 4.59 -2.67
C GLU A 191 5.24 4.01 -2.60
N LEU A 192 4.48 4.23 -3.67
CA LEU A 192 3.14 3.69 -3.86
C LEU A 192 3.18 2.63 -4.95
N SER A 193 2.88 1.40 -4.55
CA SER A 193 2.78 0.26 -5.45
C SER A 193 1.39 -0.33 -5.41
N PHE A 194 0.99 -0.98 -6.48
CA PHE A 194 -0.13 -1.90 -6.45
C PHE A 194 0.39 -3.34 -6.45
N GLU A 195 -0.28 -4.23 -5.71
CA GLU A 195 0.12 -5.64 -5.66
C GLU A 195 -0.12 -6.35 -7.01
N TYR A 196 -1.11 -5.87 -7.75
CA TYR A 196 -1.33 -6.20 -9.16
C TYR A 196 -1.35 -4.93 -9.98
N ARG A 197 -1.21 -5.05 -11.30
CA ARG A 197 -1.35 -3.92 -12.21
C ARG A 197 -2.71 -3.25 -12.01
N ASP A 198 -2.72 -1.93 -11.85
CA ASP A 198 -3.94 -1.14 -11.64
C ASP A 198 -4.73 -0.92 -12.94
N GLU A 199 -5.24 -2.00 -13.53
CA GLU A 199 -6.06 -1.93 -14.76
C GLU A 199 -7.40 -1.20 -14.53
N ALA A 200 -7.83 -1.08 -13.27
CA ALA A 200 -9.07 -0.44 -12.86
C ALA A 200 -8.97 1.10 -12.77
N GLY A 201 -7.78 1.68 -12.96
CA GLY A 201 -7.56 3.14 -12.95
C GLY A 201 -7.72 3.78 -11.57
N ARG A 202 -7.41 3.06 -10.50
CA ARG A 202 -7.48 3.55 -9.11
C ARG A 202 -6.51 4.67 -8.83
N PHE A 203 -5.34 4.65 -9.46
CA PHE A 203 -4.37 5.73 -9.40
C PHE A 203 -4.95 7.05 -9.90
N SER A 204 -5.68 7.02 -11.02
CA SER A 204 -6.33 8.20 -11.58
C SER A 204 -7.38 8.81 -10.63
N GLU A 205 -8.01 8.01 -9.75
CA GLU A 205 -8.94 8.52 -8.73
C GLU A 205 -8.24 9.35 -7.65
N ILE A 206 -6.98 9.03 -7.33
CA ILE A 206 -6.21 9.71 -6.27
C ILE A 206 -5.26 10.78 -6.79
N ALA A 207 -4.89 10.73 -8.08
CA ALA A 207 -3.86 11.60 -8.67
C ALA A 207 -4.13 13.10 -8.43
N LYS A 208 -5.40 13.51 -8.43
CA LYS A 208 -5.83 14.90 -8.25
C LYS A 208 -5.92 15.34 -6.78
N ASP A 209 -6.11 14.38 -5.89
CA ASP A 209 -6.44 14.63 -4.48
C ASP A 209 -5.24 14.34 -3.55
N LEU A 210 -4.23 13.59 -4.01
CA LEU A 210 -3.04 13.27 -3.22
C LEU A 210 -2.08 14.46 -3.18
N TYR A 211 -2.00 15.09 -2.01
CA TYR A 211 -1.06 16.17 -1.73
C TYR A 211 -0.28 15.89 -0.43
N ILE A 212 1.05 15.93 -0.53
CA ILE A 212 2.00 15.72 0.57
C ILE A 212 2.91 16.95 0.65
N PRO A 213 2.75 17.82 1.65
CA PRO A 213 3.41 19.14 1.67
C PRO A 213 4.93 19.14 1.61
N LYS A 214 5.59 18.05 2.02
CA LYS A 214 7.04 17.91 2.11
C LYS A 214 7.60 16.85 1.16
N LEU A 215 6.82 16.44 0.15
CA LEU A 215 7.21 15.38 -0.76
C LEU A 215 8.43 15.80 -1.59
N GLU A 216 9.53 15.10 -1.38
CA GLU A 216 10.80 15.27 -2.10
C GLU A 216 11.02 14.13 -3.09
N SER A 217 10.55 12.92 -2.78
CA SER A 217 10.74 11.73 -3.62
C SER A 217 9.44 10.95 -3.78
N VAL A 218 9.13 10.54 -5.01
CA VAL A 218 7.99 9.67 -5.30
C VAL A 218 8.37 8.53 -6.23
N THR A 219 7.91 7.33 -5.87
CA THR A 219 8.01 6.13 -6.70
C THR A 219 6.62 5.55 -6.92
N PHE A 220 6.27 5.31 -8.18
CA PHE A 220 5.07 4.58 -8.57
C PHE A 220 5.43 3.25 -9.21
N HIS A 221 4.70 2.20 -8.83
CA HIS A 221 4.92 0.86 -9.35
C HIS A 221 3.61 0.16 -9.73
N LEU A 222 3.59 -0.47 -10.92
CA LEU A 222 2.47 -1.28 -11.44
C LEU A 222 1.17 -0.47 -11.65
N VAL A 223 1.29 0.68 -12.31
CA VAL A 223 0.16 1.59 -12.56
C VAL A 223 -0.19 1.63 -14.04
N ASP A 224 -1.49 1.55 -14.35
CA ASP A 224 -2.04 1.87 -15.66
C ASP A 224 -2.77 3.20 -15.55
N THR A 225 -2.36 4.19 -16.35
CA THR A 225 -2.88 5.55 -16.20
C THR A 225 -2.68 6.40 -17.45
N THR A 226 -3.07 7.67 -17.36
CA THR A 226 -2.87 8.67 -18.40
C THR A 226 -1.66 9.54 -18.06
N LYS A 227 -1.02 10.09 -19.10
CA LYS A 227 0.05 11.08 -18.92
C LYS A 227 -0.43 12.31 -18.13
N GLU A 228 -1.71 12.68 -18.30
CA GLU A 228 -2.34 13.79 -17.58
C GLU A 228 -2.42 13.53 -16.08
N ASP A 229 -2.83 12.34 -15.64
CA ASP A 229 -2.96 12.02 -14.22
C ASP A 229 -1.61 12.02 -13.49
N ILE A 230 -0.57 11.42 -14.09
CA ILE A 230 0.80 11.50 -13.54
C ILE A 230 1.24 12.97 -13.47
N THR A 231 1.06 13.72 -14.55
CA THR A 231 1.46 15.14 -14.60
C THR A 231 0.78 15.95 -13.51
N ILE A 232 -0.53 15.80 -13.33
CA ILE A 232 -1.29 16.53 -12.31
C ILE A 232 -0.70 16.26 -10.91
N LEU A 233 -0.43 15.00 -10.59
CA LEU A 233 0.13 14.63 -9.29
C LEU A 233 1.55 15.21 -9.12
N LEU A 234 2.43 15.09 -10.12
CA LEU A 234 3.81 15.57 -9.97
C LEU A 234 3.84 17.11 -9.86
N LEU A 235 3.08 17.82 -10.69
CA LEU A 235 3.04 19.29 -10.68
C LEU A 235 2.39 19.89 -9.43
N CYS A 236 1.48 19.17 -8.77
CA CYS A 236 0.94 19.65 -7.49
C CYS A 236 2.01 19.70 -6.38
N HIS A 237 3.13 18.99 -6.56
CA HIS A 237 4.29 18.98 -5.67
C HIS A 237 5.50 19.77 -6.19
N HIS A 238 5.31 20.66 -7.18
CA HIS A 238 6.41 21.32 -7.90
C HIS A 238 7.45 22.08 -7.06
N ARG A 239 7.11 22.46 -5.82
CA ARG A 239 8.01 23.23 -4.95
C ARG A 239 9.00 22.36 -4.18
N THR A 240 8.67 21.10 -3.99
CA THR A 240 9.41 20.21 -3.07
C THR A 240 9.94 18.98 -3.77
N LEU A 241 9.24 18.50 -4.81
CA LEU A 241 9.59 17.26 -5.50
C LEU A 241 10.92 17.40 -6.24
N ARG A 242 11.84 16.47 -5.98
CA ARG A 242 13.19 16.39 -6.56
C ARG A 242 13.47 15.08 -7.27
N THR A 243 12.90 13.98 -6.78
CA THR A 243 13.11 12.65 -7.37
C THR A 243 11.79 12.03 -7.77
N VAL A 244 11.73 11.51 -9.00
CA VAL A 244 10.57 10.79 -9.53
C VAL A 244 11.02 9.48 -10.14
N VAL A 245 10.42 8.37 -9.71
CA VAL A 245 10.65 7.04 -10.29
C VAL A 245 9.30 6.46 -10.74
N LEU A 246 9.21 6.17 -12.03
CA LEU A 246 8.07 5.56 -12.68
C LEU A 246 8.47 4.15 -13.11
N GLU A 247 8.06 3.13 -12.34
CA GLU A 247 8.42 1.74 -12.61
C GLU A 247 7.22 0.92 -13.06
N SER A 248 7.38 0.17 -14.15
CA SER A 248 6.33 -0.69 -14.69
C SER A 248 5.01 0.05 -14.93
N ILE A 249 5.09 1.27 -15.47
CA ILE A 249 3.93 2.11 -15.77
C ILE A 249 3.47 1.85 -17.20
N GLN A 250 2.16 1.69 -17.38
CA GLN A 250 1.50 1.69 -18.67
C GLN A 250 0.82 3.05 -18.86
N LEU A 251 1.19 3.78 -19.91
CA LEU A 251 0.47 4.98 -20.33
C LEU A 251 -0.50 4.68 -21.46
N ASP A 252 -1.72 5.20 -21.34
CA ASP A 252 -2.69 5.19 -22.43
C ASP A 252 -2.19 6.05 -23.61
N GLY A 253 -2.15 5.45 -24.80
CA GLY A 253 -1.67 6.07 -26.03
C GLY A 253 -0.42 5.40 -26.61
N ASP A 254 0.45 6.19 -27.24
CA ASP A 254 1.71 5.73 -27.86
C ASP A 254 2.94 6.37 -27.19
N LEU A 255 4.13 6.18 -27.77
CA LEU A 255 5.36 6.77 -27.26
C LEU A 255 5.34 8.31 -27.20
N THR A 256 4.45 8.98 -27.96
CA THR A 256 4.29 10.44 -27.86
C THR A 256 3.69 10.86 -26.52
N ALA A 257 2.94 9.97 -25.85
CA ALA A 257 2.44 10.19 -24.49
C ALA A 257 3.57 10.31 -23.48
N TRP A 258 4.54 9.38 -23.55
CA TRP A 258 5.75 9.41 -22.72
C TRP A 258 6.63 10.61 -23.03
N ARG A 259 6.83 10.91 -24.32
CA ARG A 259 7.59 12.08 -24.74
C ARG A 259 6.98 13.36 -24.17
N TRP A 260 5.66 13.52 -24.28
CA TRP A 260 4.95 14.67 -23.74
C TRP A 260 5.11 14.75 -22.21
N LEU A 261 4.98 13.63 -21.49
CA LEU A 261 5.16 13.58 -20.04
C LEU A 261 6.56 14.06 -19.65
N ILE A 262 7.60 13.52 -20.29
CA ILE A 262 9.00 13.91 -20.05
C ILE A 262 9.20 15.40 -20.31
N GLU A 263 8.73 15.88 -21.46
CA GLU A 263 8.85 17.28 -21.83
C GLU A 263 8.16 18.22 -20.83
N VAL A 264 6.97 17.87 -20.35
CA VAL A 264 6.23 18.70 -19.38
C VAL A 264 6.87 18.65 -18.00
N VAL A 265 7.21 17.46 -17.51
CA VAL A 265 7.80 17.27 -16.19
C VAL A 265 9.16 17.97 -16.10
N CYS A 266 10.07 17.72 -17.03
CA CYS A 266 11.41 18.31 -17.01
C CYS A 266 11.42 19.83 -17.23
N ARG A 267 10.42 20.40 -17.93
CA ARG A 267 10.30 21.86 -18.08
C ARG A 267 9.68 22.55 -16.87
N SER A 268 8.85 21.84 -16.11
CA SER A 268 8.03 22.43 -15.06
C SER A 268 8.57 22.18 -13.65
N LEU A 269 9.42 21.15 -13.50
CA LEU A 269 9.97 20.72 -12.22
C LEU A 269 11.50 20.83 -12.21
N GLU A 270 12.03 21.26 -11.06
CA GLU A 270 13.45 21.23 -10.77
C GLU A 270 13.81 19.88 -10.12
N LEU A 271 13.96 18.85 -10.95
CA LEU A 271 14.29 17.49 -10.50
C LEU A 271 15.80 17.27 -10.45
N ASP A 272 16.24 16.56 -9.43
CA ASP A 272 17.58 15.99 -9.34
C ASP A 272 17.66 14.67 -10.14
N GLU A 273 16.55 13.92 -10.20
CA GLU A 273 16.47 12.64 -10.90
C GLU A 273 15.04 12.35 -11.38
N PHE A 274 14.91 11.93 -12.64
CA PHE A 274 13.68 11.38 -13.19
C PHE A 274 13.95 10.06 -13.91
N CYS A 275 13.40 8.97 -13.38
CA CYS A 275 13.57 7.61 -13.88
C CYS A 275 12.26 7.03 -14.40
N ILE A 276 12.33 6.37 -15.56
CA ILE A 276 11.26 5.58 -16.16
C ILE A 276 11.83 4.19 -16.42
N LEU A 277 11.30 3.18 -15.72
CA LEU A 277 11.84 1.83 -15.70
C LEU A 277 10.76 0.83 -16.11
N SER A 278 11.10 -0.15 -16.95
CA SER A 278 10.23 -1.26 -17.34
C SER A 278 8.83 -0.84 -17.80
N SER A 279 8.70 0.35 -18.40
CA SER A 279 7.42 1.00 -18.71
C SER A 279 7.07 0.90 -20.21
N TRP A 280 5.80 1.14 -20.55
CA TRP A 280 5.33 1.06 -21.93
C TRP A 280 4.15 1.98 -22.20
N ALA A 281 3.80 2.15 -23.47
CA ALA A 281 2.55 2.76 -23.91
C ALA A 281 1.64 1.69 -24.53
N GLU A 282 0.33 1.86 -24.41
CA GLU A 282 -0.64 0.96 -25.02
C GLU A 282 -1.87 1.71 -25.56
N ARG A 283 -2.22 1.48 -26.83
CA ARG A 283 -3.44 1.97 -27.48
C ARG A 283 -4.58 0.94 -27.40
N LYS A 284 -5.63 1.20 -26.62
CA LYS A 284 -6.68 0.19 -26.38
C LYS A 284 -7.49 -0.28 -27.60
N ASP A 285 -7.34 0.35 -28.78
CA ASP A 285 -8.14 0.12 -29.98
C ASP A 285 -7.41 -0.62 -31.14
N GLU A 286 -6.18 -1.11 -30.96
CA GLU A 286 -5.40 -1.77 -32.03
C GLU A 286 -4.96 -3.21 -31.67
N ASP A 287 -4.81 -4.09 -32.68
CA ASP A 287 -4.49 -5.53 -32.50
C ASP A 287 -3.05 -5.81 -31.98
N PHE A 288 -2.14 -4.82 -32.06
CA PHE A 288 -0.78 -4.88 -31.50
C PHE A 288 -0.38 -3.51 -30.92
N PRO A 289 -0.98 -3.09 -29.81
CA PRO A 289 -0.97 -1.68 -29.43
C PRO A 289 0.16 -1.28 -28.48
N PHE A 290 1.03 -2.22 -28.11
CA PHE A 290 2.01 -2.00 -27.05
C PHE A 290 3.38 -1.56 -27.59
N ALA A 291 3.92 -0.49 -27.01
CA ALA A 291 5.26 0.01 -27.30
C ALA A 291 6.07 0.08 -26.01
N LYS A 292 7.04 -0.84 -25.85
CA LYS A 292 7.92 -0.89 -24.68
C LYS A 292 8.95 0.25 -24.74
N LEU A 293 9.20 0.88 -23.60
CA LEU A 293 10.29 1.85 -23.45
C LEU A 293 11.56 1.12 -22.99
N GLU A 294 12.69 1.57 -23.50
CA GLU A 294 13.97 1.35 -22.83
C GLU A 294 13.98 2.13 -21.51
N ASP A 295 14.75 1.65 -20.54
CA ASP A 295 14.86 2.35 -19.26
C ASP A 295 15.53 3.72 -19.47
N ILE A 296 14.91 4.76 -18.92
CA ILE A 296 15.35 6.14 -19.04
C ILE A 296 15.70 6.67 -17.65
N THR A 297 16.87 7.29 -17.53
CA THR A 297 17.28 8.07 -16.36
C THR A 297 17.71 9.46 -16.82
N ILE A 298 17.03 10.49 -16.33
CA ILE A 298 17.30 11.90 -16.64
C ILE A 298 17.83 12.57 -15.37
N VAL A 299 19.07 13.04 -15.44
CA VAL A 299 19.78 13.75 -14.35
C VAL A 299 20.40 15.08 -14.83
N ASP A 300 20.41 15.31 -16.15
CA ASP A 300 20.97 16.50 -16.79
C ASP A 300 20.34 16.74 -18.18
N ASN A 301 20.77 17.81 -18.85
CA ASN A 301 20.28 18.16 -20.18
C ASN A 301 20.68 17.14 -21.26
N ASP A 302 21.81 16.44 -21.11
CA ASP A 302 22.29 15.48 -22.10
C ASP A 302 21.44 14.21 -22.09
N SER A 303 21.17 13.68 -20.89
CA SER A 303 20.25 12.57 -20.66
C SER A 303 18.81 12.91 -21.06
N TYR A 304 18.34 14.13 -20.79
CA TYR A 304 17.05 14.62 -21.30
C TYR A 304 16.99 14.60 -22.84
N ASN A 305 17.99 15.18 -23.51
CA ASN A 305 18.02 15.21 -24.99
C ASN A 305 18.15 13.81 -25.61
N ALA A 306 18.83 12.88 -24.92
CA ALA A 306 18.86 11.48 -25.33
C ALA A 306 17.47 10.83 -25.20
N ALA A 307 16.80 11.00 -24.06
CA ALA A 307 15.47 10.46 -23.80
C ALA A 307 14.43 10.93 -24.85
N VAL A 308 14.37 12.23 -25.12
CA VAL A 308 13.41 12.80 -26.08
C VAL A 308 13.68 12.33 -27.52
N ARG A 309 14.95 12.13 -27.91
CA ARG A 309 15.31 11.60 -29.23
C ARG A 309 14.99 10.12 -29.40
N GLY A 310 15.06 9.34 -28.32
CA GLY A 310 14.71 7.91 -28.33
C GLY A 310 13.22 7.62 -28.48
N LEU A 311 12.36 8.63 -28.30
CA LEU A 311 10.89 8.53 -28.37
C LEU A 311 10.32 9.15 -29.67
N ILE A 312 11.10 9.17 -30.75
CA ILE A 312 10.71 9.63 -32.10
C ILE A 312 10.31 8.46 -32.97
#